data_AF-A0A7C1VW80-F1
#
_entry.id   AF-A0A7C1VW80-F1
#
_cell.length_a   1.000
_cell.length_b   1.000
_cell.length_c   1.000
_cell.angle_alpha   90.00
_cell.angle_beta   90.00
_cell.angle_gamma   90.00
#
_symmetry.space_group_name_H-M   'P 1'
#
loop_
_entity.id
_entity.type
_entity.pdbx_description
1 polymer ?
#
loop_
_entity_poly.entity_id
_entity_poly.type
_entity_poly.pdbx_seq_one_letter_code
_entity_poly.pdbx_strand_id
1 'polypeptide(L)'
;VGEDNIFIFGLTAEGVASLKQRDYNAWDYYQSNPDLKQVLDMISSGYFSQDEPSLFQPIVDTLTHSNDYFMLLADYADYVLCQRSVDELYRQQEEWTRRAILNVANMGKFSSDRTIQEYADEIWEVKPVKP
;
A
#
# COMPACT_ATOMS: atom_id res chain seq x y z
N VAL A 1 5.31 -1.66 -17.10
CA VAL A 1 4.38 -0.53 -16.87
C VAL A 1 5.21 0.73 -16.63
N GLY A 2 4.74 1.92 -17.05
CA GLY A 2 5.46 3.19 -16.85
C GLY A 2 4.92 3.99 -15.67
N GLU A 3 5.73 4.84 -15.05
CA GLU A 3 5.38 5.62 -13.84
C GLU A 3 4.10 6.43 -14.01
N ASP A 4 3.86 7.01 -15.18
CA ASP A 4 2.63 7.76 -15.47
C ASP A 4 1.35 6.90 -15.40
N ASN A 5 1.46 5.58 -15.43
CA ASN A 5 0.33 4.65 -15.48
C ASN A 5 0.07 3.93 -14.15
N ILE A 6 0.75 4.33 -13.08
CA ILE A 6 0.61 3.75 -11.75
C ILE A 6 0.61 4.87 -10.69
N PHE A 7 -0.03 4.61 -9.56
CA PHE A 7 -0.03 5.51 -8.41
C PHE A 7 0.83 4.92 -7.31
N ILE A 8 2.06 5.44 -7.17
CA ILE A 8 2.98 5.05 -6.10
C ILE A 8 2.87 6.09 -4.97
N PHE A 9 2.82 5.62 -3.73
CA PHE A 9 2.71 6.47 -2.54
C PHE A 9 3.46 5.85 -1.36
N GLY A 10 3.62 6.63 -0.30
CA GLY A 10 4.20 6.19 0.95
C GLY A 10 5.72 6.05 0.91
N LEU A 11 6.24 5.49 1.98
CA LEU A 11 7.66 5.34 2.23
C LEU A 11 8.30 4.30 1.29
N THR A 12 9.51 4.60 0.82
CA THR A 12 10.36 3.57 0.21
C THR A 12 10.92 2.62 1.28
N ALA A 13 11.50 1.50 0.86
CA ALA A 13 12.17 0.58 1.78
C ALA A 13 13.29 1.28 2.57
N GLU A 14 14.06 2.17 1.94
CA GLU A 14 15.07 2.99 2.61
C GLU A 14 14.44 4.01 3.56
N GLY A 15 13.29 4.60 3.19
CA GLY A 15 12.51 5.50 4.03
C GLY A 15 12.04 4.83 5.31
N VAL A 16 11.48 3.62 5.21
CA VAL A 16 11.09 2.78 6.35
C VAL A 16 12.29 2.50 7.25
N ALA A 17 13.41 2.05 6.68
CA ALA A 17 14.62 1.76 7.45
C ALA A 17 15.15 3.01 8.18
N SER A 18 15.14 4.16 7.50
CA SER A 18 15.61 5.43 8.06
C SER A 18 14.73 5.93 9.20
N LEU A 19 13.40 5.81 9.08
CA LEU A 19 12.48 6.18 10.15
C LEU A 19 12.60 5.25 11.36
N LYS A 20 12.75 3.94 11.14
CA LYS A 20 13.01 3.00 12.24
C LYS A 20 14.29 3.33 13.00
N GLN A 21 15.33 3.79 12.31
CA GLN A 21 16.60 4.21 12.95
C GLN A 21 16.49 5.52 13.73
N ARG A 22 15.50 6.36 13.45
CA ARG A 22 15.29 7.65 14.11
C ARG A 22 14.27 7.56 15.27
N ASP A 23 14.06 6.36 15.81
CA ASP A 23 13.04 6.08 16.83
C ASP A 23 11.65 6.57 16.42
N TYR A 24 11.13 6.03 15.31
CA TYR A 24 9.75 6.21 14.90
C TYR A 24 8.78 6.13 16.08
N ASN A 25 7.88 7.11 16.18
CA ASN A 25 6.84 7.18 17.20
C ASN A 25 5.48 7.45 16.55
N ALA A 26 4.58 6.47 16.62
CA ALA A 26 3.24 6.54 16.04
C ALA A 26 2.41 7.71 16.59
N TRP A 27 2.64 8.10 17.86
CA TRP A 27 1.92 9.22 18.47
C TRP A 27 2.21 10.56 17.82
N ASP A 28 3.41 10.75 17.24
CA ASP A 28 3.76 12.00 16.57
C ASP A 28 2.90 12.21 15.31
N TYR A 29 2.64 11.12 14.57
CA TYR A 29 1.77 11.12 13.39
C TYR A 29 0.30 11.29 13.77
N TYR A 30 -0.15 10.59 14.83
CA TYR A 30 -1.49 10.77 15.38
C TYR A 30 -1.74 12.22 15.83
N GLN A 31 -0.78 12.88 16.47
CA GLN A 31 -0.95 14.25 16.98
C GLN A 31 -0.84 15.32 15.88
N SER A 32 -0.02 15.07 14.86
CA SER A 32 0.25 16.06 13.80
C SER A 32 -0.77 16.06 12.67
N ASN A 33 -1.57 14.99 12.50
CA ASN A 33 -2.58 14.88 11.47
C ASN A 33 -4.01 14.84 12.07
N PRO A 34 -4.79 15.95 11.96
CA PRO A 34 -6.14 16.02 12.53
C PRO A 34 -7.13 14.99 11.95
N ASP A 35 -7.03 14.70 10.65
CA ASP A 35 -7.93 13.74 10.00
C ASP A 35 -7.63 12.32 10.51
N LEU A 36 -6.35 11.95 10.60
CA LEU A 36 -5.92 10.67 11.16
C LEU A 36 -6.35 10.53 12.62
N LYS A 37 -6.16 11.59 13.42
CA LYS A 37 -6.59 11.64 14.81
C LYS A 37 -8.08 11.37 14.93
N GLN A 38 -8.90 12.07 14.14
CA GLN A 38 -10.34 11.91 14.16
C GLN A 38 -10.75 10.47 13.82
N VAL A 39 -10.13 9.86 12.80
CA VAL A 39 -10.40 8.46 12.44
C VAL A 39 -10.10 7.51 13.59
N LEU A 40 -8.94 7.62 14.23
CA LEU A 40 -8.55 6.74 15.34
C LEU A 40 -9.39 6.99 16.61
N ASP A 41 -9.81 8.24 16.86
CA ASP A 41 -10.71 8.59 17.95
C ASP A 41 -12.13 8.02 17.73
N MET A 42 -12.62 8.04 16.49
CA MET A 42 -13.90 7.40 16.16
C MET A 42 -13.84 5.88 16.29
N ILE A 43 -12.73 5.25 15.87
CA ILE A 43 -12.54 3.80 16.00
C ILE A 43 -12.46 3.39 17.48
N SER A 44 -11.76 4.15 18.32
CA SER A 44 -11.61 3.84 19.75
C SER A 44 -12.84 4.17 20.61
N SER A 45 -13.66 5.14 20.21
CA SER A 45 -14.77 5.62 21.04
C SER A 45 -16.03 4.73 21.04
N GLY A 46 -16.03 3.62 20.29
CA GLY A 46 -17.22 2.79 20.09
C GLY A 46 -18.23 3.35 19.08
N TYR A 47 -17.85 4.39 18.33
CA TYR A 47 -18.72 5.01 17.32
C TYR A 47 -19.28 3.99 16.30
N PHE A 48 -18.47 3.01 15.92
CA PHE A 48 -18.83 1.98 14.93
C PHE A 48 -19.43 0.70 15.55
N SER A 49 -19.44 0.58 16.88
CA SER A 49 -20.00 -0.57 17.59
C SER A 49 -20.51 -0.12 18.96
N GLN A 50 -21.78 0.28 19.01
CA GLN A 50 -22.38 0.82 20.24
C GLN A 50 -22.63 -0.28 21.30
N ASP A 51 -22.95 -1.49 20.86
CA ASP A 51 -23.20 -2.63 21.76
C ASP A 51 -21.90 -3.16 22.38
N GLU A 52 -20.77 -3.04 21.67
CA GLU A 52 -19.43 -3.39 22.16
C GLU A 52 -18.43 -2.26 21.87
N PRO A 53 -18.40 -1.18 22.69
CA PRO A 53 -17.60 0.02 22.41
C PRO A 53 -16.09 -0.24 22.32
N SER A 54 -15.58 -1.23 23.05
CA SER A 54 -14.15 -1.57 23.07
C SER A 54 -13.74 -2.57 21.98
N LEU A 55 -14.65 -2.99 21.10
CA LEU A 55 -14.41 -4.05 20.11
C LEU A 55 -13.16 -3.79 19.25
N PHE A 56 -12.91 -2.53 18.89
CA PHE A 56 -11.80 -2.14 18.01
C PHE A 56 -10.56 -1.65 18.75
N GLN A 57 -10.58 -1.62 20.10
CA GLN A 57 -9.45 -1.17 20.89
C GLN A 57 -8.13 -1.88 20.55
N PRO A 58 -8.10 -3.21 20.30
CA PRO A 58 -6.85 -3.90 19.92
C PRO A 58 -6.19 -3.35 18.64
N ILE A 59 -6.98 -2.84 17.69
CA ILE A 59 -6.46 -2.23 16.46
C ILE A 59 -5.77 -0.91 16.80
N VAL A 60 -6.43 -0.06 17.59
CA VAL A 60 -5.89 1.25 18.01
C VAL A 60 -4.63 1.05 18.84
N ASP A 61 -4.61 0.09 19.75
CA ASP A 61 -3.45 -0.23 20.57
C ASP A 61 -2.27 -0.76 19.73
N THR A 62 -2.54 -1.53 18.68
CA THR A 62 -1.49 -1.97 17.75
C THR A 62 -0.86 -0.78 17.00
N LEU A 63 -1.70 0.18 16.59
CA LEU A 63 -1.27 1.36 15.83
C LEU A 63 -0.67 2.46 16.70
N THR A 64 -0.84 2.43 18.02
CA THR A 64 -0.36 3.49 18.92
C THR A 64 0.57 2.93 19.99
N HIS A 65 0.04 2.17 20.94
CA HIS A 65 0.80 1.60 22.07
C HIS A 65 1.87 0.59 21.65
N SER A 66 1.62 -0.20 20.60
CA SER A 66 2.60 -1.14 20.02
C SER A 66 3.47 -0.51 18.93
N ASN A 67 3.37 0.82 18.79
CA ASN A 67 4.18 1.65 17.92
C ASN A 67 4.17 1.26 16.43
N ASP A 68 3.00 0.83 15.91
CA ASP A 68 2.71 0.69 14.48
C ASP A 68 3.87 0.11 13.65
N TYR A 69 4.14 -1.17 13.86
CA TYR A 69 5.30 -1.87 13.26
C TYR A 69 5.41 -1.73 11.73
N PHE A 70 4.26 -1.61 11.06
CA PHE A 70 4.12 -1.52 9.61
C PHE A 70 4.02 -0.08 9.09
N MET A 71 4.13 0.93 9.96
CA MET A 71 4.18 2.35 9.61
C MET A 71 2.93 2.86 8.86
N LEU A 72 1.75 2.31 9.16
CA LEU A 72 0.48 2.75 8.57
C LEU A 72 0.21 4.22 8.86
N LEU A 73 0.54 4.71 10.06
CA LEU A 73 0.29 6.10 10.43
C LEU A 73 1.21 7.06 9.68
N ALA A 74 2.42 6.60 9.34
CA ALA A 74 3.37 7.37 8.55
C ALA A 74 2.92 7.52 7.08
N ASP A 75 2.38 6.45 6.49
CA ASP A 75 1.93 6.44 5.09
C ASP A 75 0.52 7.02 4.89
N TYR A 76 -0.25 7.22 5.97
CA TYR A 76 -1.67 7.59 5.89
C TYR A 76 -1.92 8.85 5.04
N ALA A 77 -1.15 9.92 5.26
CA ALA A 77 -1.37 11.19 4.56
C ALA A 77 -1.10 11.05 3.05
N ASP A 78 0.01 10.39 2.69
CA ASP A 78 0.39 10.14 1.30
C ASP A 78 -0.62 9.23 0.61
N TYR A 79 -1.13 8.22 1.31
CA TYR A 79 -2.20 7.36 0.82
C TYR A 79 -3.48 8.14 0.50
N VAL A 80 -3.93 9.02 1.41
CA VAL A 80 -5.12 9.85 1.20
C VAL A 80 -4.94 10.80 0.00
N LEU A 81 -3.77 11.44 -0.12
CA LEU A 81 -3.45 12.31 -1.26
C LEU A 81 -3.41 11.54 -2.59
N CYS A 82 -2.83 10.34 -2.57
CA CYS A 82 -2.79 9.43 -3.70
C CYS A 82 -4.22 9.04 -4.14
N GLN A 83 -5.08 8.66 -3.20
CA GLN A 83 -6.48 8.32 -3.49
C GLN A 83 -7.26 9.49 -4.10
N ARG A 84 -7.01 10.75 -3.67
CA ARG A 84 -7.59 11.93 -4.32
C ARG A 84 -7.16 12.05 -5.79
N SER A 85 -5.90 11.75 -6.08
CA SER A 85 -5.38 11.73 -7.46
C SER A 85 -6.04 10.62 -8.29
N VAL A 86 -6.30 9.46 -7.68
CA VAL A 86 -7.06 8.36 -8.31
C VAL A 86 -8.47 8.83 -8.67
N ASP A 87 -9.19 9.46 -7.73
CA ASP A 87 -10.54 9.98 -7.97
C ASP A 87 -10.59 11.02 -9.09
N GLU A 88 -9.60 11.91 -9.14
CA GLU A 88 -9.46 12.92 -10.19
C GLU A 88 -9.24 12.31 -11.57
N LEU A 89 -8.36 11.31 -11.66
CA LEU A 89 -8.09 10.63 -12.92
C LEU A 89 -9.27 9.76 -13.36
N TYR A 90 -9.94 9.10 -12.42
CA TYR A 90 -11.07 8.23 -12.73
C TYR A 90 -12.22 8.99 -13.41
N ARG A 91 -12.40 10.28 -13.09
CA ARG A 91 -13.37 11.14 -13.80
C ARG A 91 -13.00 11.40 -15.27
N GLN A 92 -11.74 11.21 -15.65
CA GLN A 92 -11.22 11.35 -17.01
C GLN A 92 -11.19 9.99 -17.71
N GLN A 93 -12.37 9.48 -18.08
CA GLN A 93 -12.57 8.10 -18.55
C GLN A 93 -11.66 7.67 -19.71
N GLU A 94 -11.40 8.56 -20.68
CA GLU A 94 -10.50 8.27 -21.79
C GLU A 94 -9.06 8.03 -21.29
N GLU A 95 -8.56 8.92 -20.44
CA GLU A 95 -7.21 8.83 -19.90
C GLU A 95 -7.08 7.62 -18.96
N TRP A 96 -8.06 7.38 -18.09
CA TRP A 96 -8.12 6.18 -17.26
C TRP A 96 -8.02 4.90 -18.09
N THR A 97 -8.82 4.82 -19.15
CA THR A 97 -8.84 3.66 -20.06
C THR A 97 -7.50 3.50 -20.77
N ARG A 98 -6.90 4.61 -21.25
CA ARG A 98 -5.60 4.60 -21.89
C ARG A 98 -4.53 4.03 -20.96
N ARG A 99 -4.46 4.49 -19.70
CA ARG A 99 -3.50 3.99 -18.71
C ARG A 99 -3.73 2.52 -18.38
N ALA A 100 -4.99 2.08 -18.27
CA ALA A 100 -5.32 0.67 -18.05
C ALA A 100 -4.85 -0.23 -19.21
N ILE A 101 -5.11 0.16 -20.46
CA ILE A 101 -4.65 -0.57 -21.65
C ILE A 101 -3.12 -0.64 -21.70
N LEU A 102 -2.44 0.47 -21.41
CA LEU A 102 -0.98 0.51 -21.36
C LEU A 102 -0.42 -0.38 -20.26
N ASN A 103 -1.10 -0.52 -19.11
CA ASN A 103 -0.71 -1.50 -18.11
C ASN A 103 -0.79 -2.92 -18.69
N VAL A 104 -1.95 -3.33 -19.19
CA VAL A 104 -2.18 -4.68 -19.76
C VAL A 104 -1.16 -5.00 -20.86
N ALA A 105 -0.95 -4.10 -21.81
CA ALA A 105 -0.02 -4.30 -22.92
C ALA A 105 1.44 -4.50 -22.45
N ASN A 106 1.81 -3.94 -21.29
CA ASN A 106 3.17 -4.00 -20.74
C ASN A 106 3.33 -5.01 -19.59
N MET A 107 2.38 -5.92 -19.38
CA MET A 107 2.46 -6.96 -18.34
C MET A 107 3.23 -8.23 -18.74
N GLY A 108 3.68 -8.36 -20.00
CA GLY A 108 4.30 -9.59 -20.52
C GLY A 108 5.49 -10.11 -19.70
N LYS A 109 6.28 -9.23 -19.09
CA LYS A 109 7.40 -9.60 -18.20
C LYS A 109 6.95 -10.42 -16.98
N PHE A 110 5.70 -10.28 -16.55
CA PHE A 110 5.16 -10.98 -15.39
C PHE A 110 4.51 -12.33 -15.72
N SER A 111 4.62 -12.81 -16.97
CA SER A 111 4.16 -14.15 -17.33
C SER A 111 4.92 -15.23 -16.55
N SER A 112 4.19 -16.22 -16.03
CA SER A 112 4.78 -17.42 -15.42
C SER A 112 5.60 -18.22 -16.43
N ASP A 113 5.25 -18.21 -17.71
CA ASP A 113 5.99 -18.93 -18.75
C ASP A 113 7.45 -18.46 -18.82
N ARG A 114 7.67 -17.14 -18.69
CA ARG A 114 9.01 -16.56 -18.60
C ARG A 114 9.75 -17.08 -17.36
N THR A 115 9.10 -17.07 -16.19
CA THR A 115 9.72 -17.58 -14.95
C THR A 115 10.06 -19.07 -15.06
N ILE A 116 9.18 -19.89 -15.61
CA ILE A 116 9.43 -21.32 -15.83
C ILE A 116 10.58 -21.53 -16.81
N GLN A 117 10.65 -20.72 -17.86
CA GLN A 117 11.77 -20.77 -18.81
C GLN A 117 13.10 -20.39 -18.15
N GLU A 118 13.14 -19.32 -17.33
CA GLU A 118 14.32 -18.92 -16.55
C GLU A 118 14.78 -20.05 -15.60
N TYR A 119 13.85 -20.70 -14.89
CA TYR A 119 14.19 -21.86 -14.05
C TYR A 119 14.69 -23.05 -14.87
N ALA A 120 14.06 -23.34 -16.00
CA ALA A 120 14.45 -24.44 -16.88
C ALA A 120 15.87 -24.27 -17.43
N ASP A 121 16.23 -23.04 -17.81
CA ASP A 121 17.52 -22.72 -18.42
C ASP A 121 18.65 -22.54 -17.37
N GLU A 122 18.36 -21.87 -16.25
CA GLU A 122 19.40 -21.43 -15.30
C GLU A 122 19.59 -22.35 -14.09
N ILE A 123 18.59 -23.17 -13.75
CA ILE A 123 18.61 -23.98 -12.52
C ILE A 123 18.41 -25.47 -12.82
N TRP A 124 17.38 -25.83 -13.58
CA TRP A 124 17.05 -27.25 -13.84
C TRP A 124 17.84 -27.84 -15.00
N GLU A 125 18.33 -27.00 -15.90
CA GLU A 125 19.07 -27.38 -17.11
C GLU A 125 18.29 -28.37 -18.00
N VAL A 126 16.97 -28.16 -18.12
CA VAL A 126 16.07 -29.03 -18.90
C VAL A 126 15.68 -28.40 -20.24
N LYS A 127 15.37 -29.24 -21.23
CA LYS A 127 14.91 -28.80 -22.56
C LYS A 127 13.48 -29.25 -22.84
N PRO A 128 12.71 -28.49 -23.62
CA PRO A 128 11.39 -28.92 -24.07
C PRO A 128 11.45 -30.27 -24.79
N VAL A 129 10.57 -31.19 -24.39
CA VAL A 129 10.40 -32.49 -25.05
C VAL A 129 9.23 -32.37 -26.02
N LYS A 130 9.45 -32.70 -27.29
CA LYS A 130 8.36 -32.76 -28.27
C LYS A 130 7.51 -34.01 -28.02
N PRO A 131 6.18 -33.90 -28.16
CA PRO A 131 5.29 -35.07 -28.06
C PRO A 131 5.58 -36.11 -29.14
#